data_AF-A0A520Q5G9-F1
#
_entry.id   AF-A0A520Q5G9-F1
#
_cell.length_a   1.000
_cell.length_b   1.000
_cell.length_c   1.000
_cell.angle_alpha   90.00
_cell.angle_beta   90.00
_cell.angle_gamma   90.00
#
_symmetry.space_group_name_H-M   'P 1'
#
loop_
_entity.id
_entity.type
_entity.pdbx_description
1 polymer ?
#
loop_
_entity_poly.entity_id
_entity_poly.type
_entity_poly.pdbx_seq_one_letter_code
_entity_poly.pdbx_strand_id
1 'polypeptide(L)'
;MIFLTCAVCWSFIPPGPVEAEVKARIEALPVGQSTFKDLAWPETVVDALVDRVIGQSWRTSTQHPPRQPVGLTPERIAESVDPWLPEERASRIGWGNALRPAQANFFGKGPAQPGTQEQAAVLRELSTEGLVATLLTHAQKSAKVDRMLNVGIPLDLAGLFTGPDGIPVLEQILSSTPHTDFPRSQFQLEWPTTNLQFCHDDGSDPSSGWRAHLPDLRLIDGRNDGSAADLLPRFSGTIAIAENQTISGTTGVRTVGRPDQWARDNGRLATDGQTKYLLRPRWASRGDTGTEWWPPGEFAAESYVRAGHAVSRATGLLWQGGNILLFRERDGRSHLLVSTTTLARNQRLGLTTEESARALQRTFGADAVTPLTPSGFHLDIELCVVQSPEGPVMFVADPTAAAKLLLENAFQAPANTLEEITEYRRVIDRNPPNPMSSRLQHACDLLLAELLLANESERMTPEVRSAFAAMVRMAERREAMVATLRSKGHEVRRVPSLVSIGRLWGPANALVTRTHVFWPQFGAGSEPAEEAAARVYEGLGREVKGRPARTILERDGGLHCALEPIPASQPLND
;
A
#
# COMPACT_ATOMS: atom_id res chain seq x y z
N MET A 1 13.80 -12.57 42.95
CA MET A 1 14.28 -13.48 41.89
C MET A 1 13.45 -13.22 40.66
N ILE A 2 14.02 -12.44 39.75
CA ILE A 2 13.49 -12.06 38.46
C ILE A 2 14.25 -12.93 37.44
N PHE A 3 13.55 -13.81 36.73
CA PHE A 3 14.01 -14.41 35.47
C PHE A 3 12.75 -14.58 34.60
N LEU A 4 12.50 -13.65 33.68
CA LEU A 4 12.87 -13.74 32.26
C LEU A 4 11.93 -14.68 31.48
N THR A 5 10.76 -14.17 31.11
CA THR A 5 9.97 -14.66 29.96
C THR A 5 10.04 -13.62 28.85
N CYS A 6 11.20 -13.54 28.20
CA CYS A 6 11.28 -13.05 26.82
C CYS A 6 10.76 -14.17 25.91
N ALA A 7 9.44 -14.29 25.82
CA ALA A 7 8.82 -15.10 24.78
C ALA A 7 8.96 -14.32 23.47
N VAL A 8 9.99 -14.66 22.71
CA VAL A 8 10.07 -14.35 21.29
C VAL A 8 8.87 -15.06 20.65
N CYS A 9 7.90 -14.31 20.12
CA CYS A 9 6.73 -14.86 19.45
C CYS A 9 7.15 -15.65 18.21
N TRP A 10 7.36 -16.96 18.37
CA TRP A 10 7.54 -17.90 17.27
C TRP A 10 6.18 -18.52 16.99
N SER A 11 5.68 -18.37 15.76
CA SER A 11 4.47 -19.04 15.31
C SER A 11 4.74 -20.55 15.27
N PHE A 12 3.99 -21.36 16.02
CA PHE A 12 4.18 -22.82 16.12
C PHE A 12 3.54 -23.62 14.98
N ILE A 13 3.08 -22.96 13.91
CA ILE A 13 2.53 -23.65 12.73
C ILE A 13 3.66 -23.80 11.69
N PRO A 14 4.25 -25.00 11.53
CA PRO A 14 5.28 -25.21 10.51
C PRO A 14 4.71 -24.96 9.10
N PRO A 15 5.50 -24.42 8.16
CA PRO A 15 5.03 -24.16 6.81
C PRO A 15 4.56 -25.45 6.15
N GLY A 16 3.32 -25.46 5.67
CA GLY A 16 2.80 -26.53 4.83
C GLY A 16 3.45 -26.54 3.45
N PRO A 17 3.13 -27.55 2.61
CA PRO A 17 3.72 -27.69 1.28
C PRO A 17 3.45 -26.46 0.38
N VAL A 18 2.30 -25.80 0.53
CA VAL A 18 1.95 -24.59 -0.21
C VAL A 18 2.79 -23.40 0.25
N GLU A 19 2.95 -23.19 1.56
CA GLU A 19 3.80 -22.13 2.10
C GLU A 19 5.26 -22.29 1.66
N ALA A 20 5.79 -23.51 1.71
CA ALA A 20 7.16 -23.80 1.28
C ALA A 20 7.34 -23.53 -0.22
N GLU A 21 6.35 -23.89 -1.05
CA GLU A 21 6.36 -23.61 -2.48
C GLU A 21 6.31 -22.09 -2.77
N VAL A 22 5.39 -21.37 -2.12
CA VAL A 22 5.27 -19.92 -2.27
C VAL A 22 6.56 -19.22 -1.82
N LYS A 23 7.12 -19.63 -0.67
CA LYS A 23 8.39 -19.12 -0.15
C LYS A 23 9.53 -19.36 -1.12
N ALA A 24 9.69 -20.59 -1.62
CA ALA A 24 10.72 -20.92 -2.61
C ALA A 24 10.57 -20.11 -3.90
N ARG A 25 9.34 -19.86 -4.36
CA ARG A 25 9.07 -19.00 -5.52
C ARG A 25 9.45 -17.55 -5.25
N ILE A 26 9.07 -16.99 -4.09
CA ILE A 26 9.45 -15.63 -3.68
C ILE A 26 10.97 -15.50 -3.62
N GLU A 27 11.64 -16.44 -2.95
CA GLU A 27 13.09 -16.50 -2.83
C GLU A 27 13.81 -16.59 -4.19
N ALA A 28 13.19 -17.25 -5.17
CA ALA A 28 13.70 -17.38 -6.53
C ALA A 28 13.40 -16.16 -7.44
N LEU A 29 12.59 -15.19 -6.99
CA LEU A 29 12.29 -14.02 -7.82
C LEU A 29 13.57 -13.23 -8.09
N PRO A 30 13.83 -12.83 -9.36
CA PRO A 30 15.02 -12.07 -9.71
C PRO A 30 14.94 -10.66 -9.12
N VAL A 31 16.07 -10.17 -8.64
CA VAL A 31 16.29 -8.83 -8.11
C VAL A 31 17.58 -8.26 -8.69
N GLY A 32 17.47 -7.45 -9.74
CA GLY A 32 18.65 -6.98 -10.47
C GLY A 32 19.43 -8.17 -11.04
N GLN A 33 20.68 -8.34 -10.61
CA GLN A 33 21.54 -9.48 -10.98
C GLN A 33 21.52 -10.64 -9.96
N SER A 34 20.72 -10.54 -8.91
CA SER A 34 20.63 -11.53 -7.81
C SER A 34 19.20 -12.07 -7.68
N THR A 35 18.94 -12.91 -6.67
CA THR A 35 17.63 -13.40 -6.27
C THR A 35 17.21 -12.84 -4.91
N PHE A 36 15.94 -12.99 -4.52
CA PHE A 36 15.49 -12.64 -3.16
C PHE A 36 16.26 -13.36 -2.06
N LYS A 37 16.59 -14.62 -2.28
CA LYS A 37 17.40 -15.42 -1.35
C LYS A 37 18.77 -14.81 -1.08
N ASP A 38 19.39 -14.26 -2.12
CA ASP A 38 20.73 -13.67 -2.04
C ASP A 38 20.76 -12.35 -1.24
N LEU A 39 19.61 -11.72 -1.03
CA LEU A 39 19.49 -10.50 -0.23
C LEU A 39 19.48 -10.74 1.28
N ALA A 40 19.43 -12.01 1.72
CA ALA A 40 19.40 -12.39 3.13
C ALA A 40 18.32 -11.63 3.93
N TRP A 41 17.12 -11.49 3.36
CA TRP A 41 16.01 -10.81 4.04
C TRP A 41 15.67 -11.51 5.36
N PRO A 42 15.28 -10.76 6.41
CA PRO A 42 14.82 -11.39 7.65
C PRO A 42 13.66 -12.34 7.38
N GLU A 43 13.67 -13.52 7.98
CA GLU A 43 12.61 -14.54 7.77
C GLU A 43 11.21 -13.98 8.04
N THR A 44 11.09 -13.12 9.06
CA THR A 44 9.84 -12.46 9.41
C THR A 44 9.26 -11.62 8.28
N VAL A 45 10.10 -11.01 7.45
CA VAL A 45 9.68 -10.23 6.28
C VAL A 45 9.26 -11.17 5.15
N VAL A 46 10.05 -12.22 4.89
CA VAL A 46 9.73 -13.22 3.86
C VAL A 46 8.40 -13.92 4.16
N ASP A 47 8.18 -14.32 5.41
CA ASP A 47 6.95 -14.99 5.84
C ASP A 47 5.74 -14.04 5.75
N ALA A 48 5.92 -12.74 5.98
CA ALA A 48 4.85 -11.75 5.75
C ALA A 48 4.48 -11.64 4.27
N LEU A 49 5.47 -11.71 3.36
CA LEU A 49 5.23 -11.74 1.92
C LEU A 49 4.51 -13.03 1.48
N VAL A 50 4.91 -14.18 2.02
CA VAL A 50 4.26 -15.47 1.76
C VAL A 50 2.78 -15.39 2.14
N ASP A 51 2.47 -14.93 3.35
CA ASP A 51 1.09 -14.80 3.83
C ASP A 51 0.26 -13.85 2.98
N ARG A 52 0.87 -12.73 2.53
CA ARG A 52 0.23 -11.80 1.61
C ARG A 52 -0.12 -12.48 0.28
N VAL A 53 0.83 -13.22 -0.32
CA VAL A 53 0.62 -13.89 -1.61
C VAL A 53 -0.45 -14.98 -1.50
N ILE A 54 -0.40 -15.78 -0.44
CA ILE A 54 -1.43 -16.79 -0.15
C ILE A 54 -2.79 -16.11 0.02
N GLY A 55 -2.83 -15.04 0.80
CA GLY A 55 -4.03 -14.24 1.00
C GLY A 55 -4.61 -13.74 -0.31
N GLN A 56 -3.84 -13.01 -1.11
CA GLN A 56 -4.29 -12.50 -2.42
C GLN A 56 -4.80 -13.62 -3.34
N SER A 57 -4.18 -14.81 -3.29
CA SER A 57 -4.65 -15.98 -4.03
C SER A 57 -5.99 -16.49 -3.52
N TRP A 58 -6.18 -16.54 -2.20
CA TRP A 58 -7.46 -16.88 -1.56
C TRP A 58 -8.58 -15.93 -2.00
N ARG A 59 -8.31 -14.62 -2.03
CA ARG A 59 -9.26 -13.61 -2.54
C ARG A 59 -9.72 -13.93 -3.95
N THR A 60 -8.80 -14.19 -4.88
CA THR A 60 -9.14 -14.45 -6.28
C THR A 60 -9.98 -15.71 -6.43
N SER A 61 -9.70 -16.75 -5.63
CA SER A 61 -10.47 -18.00 -5.63
C SER A 61 -11.92 -17.84 -5.12
N THR A 62 -12.16 -16.87 -4.24
CA THR A 62 -13.50 -16.54 -3.73
C THR A 62 -14.27 -15.54 -4.62
N GLN A 63 -13.65 -15.02 -5.69
CA GLN A 63 -14.28 -14.12 -6.68
C GLN A 63 -14.99 -14.86 -7.85
N HIS A 64 -15.47 -16.09 -7.65
CA HIS A 64 -16.25 -16.99 -8.55
C HIS A 64 -15.45 -18.10 -9.26
N PRO A 65 -16.04 -19.31 -9.39
CA PRO A 65 -17.27 -19.54 -10.16
C PRO A 65 -18.51 -19.84 -9.29
N PRO A 66 -19.73 -19.73 -9.85
CA PRO A 66 -20.90 -20.39 -9.26
C PRO A 66 -20.55 -21.87 -9.11
N ARG A 67 -20.66 -22.41 -7.90
CA ARG A 67 -20.67 -23.88 -7.75
C ARG A 67 -21.91 -24.34 -8.51
N GLN A 68 -21.74 -25.00 -9.65
CA GLN A 68 -22.83 -25.79 -10.21
C GLN A 68 -23.30 -26.72 -9.09
N PRO A 69 -24.59 -26.74 -8.74
CA PRO A 69 -25.10 -27.69 -7.78
C PRO A 69 -24.91 -29.08 -8.38
N VAL A 70 -23.84 -29.76 -7.97
CA VAL A 70 -23.66 -31.18 -8.30
C VAL A 70 -24.71 -31.93 -7.48
N GLY A 71 -25.81 -32.34 -8.12
CA GLY A 71 -26.71 -33.36 -7.60
C GLY A 71 -28.02 -32.92 -6.94
N LEU A 72 -28.50 -31.68 -7.14
CA LEU A 72 -29.87 -31.32 -6.75
C LEU A 72 -30.72 -31.06 -7.99
N THR A 73 -31.77 -31.88 -8.17
CA THR A 73 -32.76 -31.69 -9.23
C THR A 73 -33.55 -30.39 -9.00
N PRO A 74 -34.00 -29.70 -10.08
CA PRO A 74 -34.62 -28.37 -10.00
C PRO A 74 -35.90 -28.25 -9.15
N GLU A 75 -36.51 -29.36 -8.74
CA GLU A 75 -37.86 -29.41 -8.18
C GLU A 75 -37.96 -29.11 -6.67
N ARG A 76 -36.88 -28.67 -6.02
CA ARG A 76 -36.86 -28.37 -4.57
C ARG A 76 -36.30 -27.00 -4.18
N ILE A 77 -36.35 -26.01 -5.07
CA ILE A 77 -36.21 -24.62 -4.64
C ILE A 77 -37.61 -24.15 -4.20
N ALA A 78 -37.92 -24.35 -2.92
CA ALA A 78 -38.99 -23.60 -2.29
C ALA A 78 -38.71 -22.11 -2.51
N GLU A 79 -39.73 -21.33 -2.85
CA GLU A 79 -39.66 -19.87 -3.00
C GLU A 79 -39.15 -19.27 -1.68
N SER A 80 -37.83 -19.12 -1.58
CA SER A 80 -37.16 -18.34 -0.56
C SER A 80 -37.55 -16.90 -0.81
N VAL A 81 -38.28 -16.32 0.15
CA VAL A 81 -38.60 -14.90 0.19
C VAL A 81 -37.30 -14.11 -0.04
N ASP A 82 -37.23 -13.40 -1.17
CA ASP A 82 -36.12 -12.52 -1.54
C ASP A 82 -36.08 -11.36 -0.53
N PRO A 83 -35.05 -11.23 0.31
CA PRO A 83 -35.05 -10.25 1.40
C PRO A 83 -34.76 -8.81 0.94
N TRP A 84 -34.58 -8.57 -0.36
CA TRP A 84 -34.09 -7.31 -0.92
C TRP A 84 -35.16 -6.50 -1.66
N LEU A 85 -35.04 -5.17 -1.63
CA LEU A 85 -36.04 -4.24 -2.18
C LEU A 85 -35.96 -4.17 -3.72
N PRO A 86 -37.07 -3.87 -4.44
CA PRO A 86 -37.09 -3.81 -5.91
C PRO A 86 -36.08 -2.84 -6.55
N GLU A 87 -35.68 -1.80 -5.83
CA GLU A 87 -34.72 -0.78 -6.27
C GLU A 87 -33.29 -1.34 -6.39
N GLU A 88 -32.91 -2.25 -5.49
CA GLU A 88 -31.61 -2.94 -5.51
C GLU A 88 -31.52 -3.93 -6.68
N ARG A 89 -32.67 -4.44 -7.12
CA ARG A 89 -32.81 -5.34 -8.28
C ARG A 89 -32.52 -4.63 -9.61
N ALA A 90 -32.87 -3.35 -9.74
CA ALA A 90 -32.63 -2.55 -10.95
C ALA A 90 -31.13 -2.25 -11.17
N SER A 91 -30.34 -2.13 -10.09
CA SER A 91 -28.89 -1.90 -10.17
C SER A 91 -28.13 -3.07 -10.81
N ARG A 92 -28.70 -4.29 -10.81
CA ARG A 92 -28.05 -5.54 -11.26
C ARG A 92 -28.01 -5.70 -12.79
N ILE A 93 -28.91 -5.07 -13.54
CA ILE A 93 -29.01 -5.26 -14.99
C ILE A 93 -27.78 -4.69 -15.73
N GLY A 94 -27.06 -3.72 -15.14
CA GLY A 94 -25.83 -3.16 -15.71
C GLY A 94 -24.57 -4.02 -15.56
N TRP A 95 -24.57 -5.02 -14.67
CA TRP A 95 -23.35 -5.73 -14.26
C TRP A 95 -22.92 -6.83 -15.23
N GLY A 96 -23.83 -7.31 -16.10
CA GLY A 96 -23.55 -8.35 -17.09
C GLY A 96 -22.58 -7.94 -18.19
N ASN A 97 -22.34 -6.64 -18.38
CA ASN A 97 -21.53 -6.08 -19.47
C ASN A 97 -20.16 -5.53 -19.02
N ALA A 98 -19.83 -5.58 -17.72
CA ALA A 98 -18.50 -5.25 -17.25
C ALA A 98 -17.54 -6.40 -17.58
N LEU A 99 -16.99 -6.39 -18.80
CA LEU A 99 -15.79 -7.14 -19.16
C LEU A 99 -14.66 -6.68 -18.22
N ARG A 100 -14.53 -7.36 -17.08
CA ARG A 100 -13.51 -7.11 -16.07
C ARG A 100 -12.12 -7.30 -16.68
N PRO A 101 -11.10 -6.53 -16.28
CA PRO A 101 -9.71 -6.92 -16.47
C PRO A 101 -9.38 -8.11 -15.54
N ALA A 102 -9.96 -9.27 -15.81
CA ALA A 102 -9.65 -10.56 -15.18
C ALA A 102 -8.35 -11.16 -15.75
N GLN A 103 -7.41 -10.32 -16.18
CA GLN A 103 -6.10 -10.71 -16.71
C GLN A 103 -4.94 -10.21 -15.85
N ALA A 104 -5.14 -10.05 -14.53
CA ALA A 104 -4.02 -10.12 -13.59
C ALA A 104 -3.58 -11.59 -13.44
N ASN A 105 -3.02 -12.14 -14.52
CA ASN A 105 -2.24 -13.37 -14.48
C ASN A 105 -1.03 -13.11 -13.58
N PHE A 106 -1.10 -13.52 -12.31
CA PHE A 106 0.04 -13.38 -11.39
C PHE A 106 1.27 -14.14 -11.91
N PHE A 107 1.06 -15.30 -12.54
CA PHE A 107 2.02 -16.02 -13.35
C PHE A 107 1.21 -16.78 -14.41
N GLY A 108 1.61 -16.75 -15.68
CA GLY A 108 0.95 -17.53 -16.73
C GLY A 108 0.82 -19.01 -16.34
N LYS A 109 -0.13 -19.74 -16.93
CA LYS A 109 -0.41 -21.16 -16.64
C LYS A 109 0.72 -22.15 -17.02
N GLY A 110 1.97 -21.72 -17.06
CA GLY A 110 3.11 -22.58 -17.35
C GLY A 110 4.36 -22.18 -16.56
N PRO A 111 5.36 -23.08 -16.44
CA PRO A 111 6.69 -22.68 -16.00
C PRO A 111 7.14 -21.48 -16.83
N ALA A 112 7.76 -20.48 -16.19
CA ALA A 112 8.32 -19.34 -16.90
C ALA A 112 9.22 -19.89 -18.01
N GLN A 113 8.82 -19.65 -19.26
CA GLN A 113 9.70 -19.90 -20.39
C GLN A 113 10.96 -19.06 -20.12
N PRO A 114 12.17 -19.64 -20.20
CA PRO A 114 13.39 -18.84 -20.13
C PRO A 114 13.23 -17.70 -21.14
N GLY A 115 13.34 -16.46 -20.64
CA GLY A 115 13.08 -15.29 -21.46
C GLY A 115 13.91 -15.36 -22.74
N THR A 116 13.32 -14.95 -23.86
CA THR A 116 14.05 -14.91 -25.13
C THR A 116 15.30 -14.05 -24.98
N GLN A 117 16.32 -14.24 -25.83
CA GLN A 117 17.50 -13.34 -25.83
C GLN A 117 17.09 -11.86 -25.93
N GLU A 118 15.97 -11.55 -26.58
CA GLU A 118 15.39 -10.21 -26.64
C GLU A 118 14.80 -9.76 -25.30
N GLN A 119 14.13 -10.63 -24.53
CA GLN A 119 13.65 -10.29 -23.19
C GLN A 119 14.81 -10.13 -22.18
N ALA A 120 15.88 -10.91 -22.31
CA ALA A 120 17.10 -10.73 -21.52
C ALA A 120 17.87 -9.46 -21.90
N ALA A 121 17.80 -9.05 -23.17
CA ALA A 121 18.34 -7.77 -23.65
C ALA A 121 17.52 -6.60 -23.10
N VAL A 122 16.19 -6.65 -23.16
CA VAL A 122 15.30 -5.63 -22.59
C VAL A 122 15.47 -5.51 -21.06
N LEU A 123 15.59 -6.63 -20.34
CA LEU A 123 15.89 -6.61 -18.90
C LEU A 123 17.27 -6.04 -18.58
N ARG A 124 18.28 -6.27 -19.44
CA ARG A 124 19.57 -5.58 -19.34
C ARG A 124 19.38 -4.09 -19.57
N GLU A 125 18.73 -3.67 -20.65
CA GLU A 125 18.48 -2.26 -20.99
C GLU A 125 17.66 -1.50 -19.93
N LEU A 126 16.85 -2.20 -19.12
CA LEU A 126 16.07 -1.63 -18.02
C LEU A 126 16.77 -1.69 -16.65
N SER A 127 17.90 -2.40 -16.53
CA SER A 127 18.75 -2.33 -15.33
C SER A 127 19.44 -0.97 -15.25
N THR A 128 19.85 -0.50 -14.06
CA THR A 128 20.57 0.78 -13.95
C THR A 128 21.82 0.81 -14.84
N GLU A 129 22.53 -0.31 -15.00
CA GLU A 129 23.68 -0.43 -15.91
C GLU A 129 23.28 -0.40 -17.39
N GLY A 130 22.19 -1.06 -17.79
CA GLY A 130 21.78 -1.04 -19.20
C GLY A 130 20.97 0.18 -19.59
N LEU A 131 20.33 0.88 -18.65
CA LEU A 131 19.76 2.21 -18.90
C LEU A 131 20.91 3.18 -19.18
N VAL A 132 21.99 3.12 -18.39
CA VAL A 132 23.22 3.89 -18.62
C VAL A 132 23.91 3.47 -19.93
N ALA A 133 24.00 2.17 -20.25
CA ALA A 133 24.61 1.71 -21.50
C ALA A 133 23.77 2.05 -22.75
N THR A 134 22.45 2.03 -22.66
CA THR A 134 21.53 2.44 -23.75
C THR A 134 21.57 3.95 -23.96
N LEU A 135 21.58 4.73 -22.88
CA LEU A 135 21.79 6.18 -22.93
C LEU A 135 23.17 6.53 -23.51
N LEU A 136 24.23 5.80 -23.11
CA LEU A 136 25.58 5.94 -23.62
C LEU A 136 25.68 5.57 -25.11
N THR A 137 25.04 4.47 -25.52
CA THR A 137 25.00 4.02 -26.93
C THR A 137 24.26 5.03 -27.80
N HIS A 138 23.17 5.64 -27.29
CA HIS A 138 22.45 6.69 -28.00
C HIS A 138 23.20 8.01 -28.03
N ALA A 139 23.89 8.39 -26.96
CA ALA A 139 24.76 9.57 -26.92
C ALA A 139 25.97 9.42 -27.86
N GLN A 140 26.58 8.24 -27.94
CA GLN A 140 27.70 7.94 -28.84
C GLN A 140 27.28 7.87 -30.32
N LYS A 141 26.07 7.39 -30.62
CA LYS A 141 25.54 7.32 -31.99
C LYS A 141 24.92 8.63 -32.47
N SER A 142 24.49 9.51 -31.58
CA SER A 142 23.92 10.80 -31.92
C SER A 142 24.96 11.89 -31.69
N ALA A 143 25.71 12.27 -32.74
CA ALA A 143 26.67 13.37 -32.72
C ALA A 143 26.05 14.77 -32.46
N LYS A 144 24.81 14.83 -31.97
CA LYS A 144 24.05 16.05 -31.69
C LYS A 144 23.19 15.85 -30.44
N VAL A 145 23.58 16.53 -29.36
CA VAL A 145 22.89 16.58 -28.05
C VAL A 145 21.43 17.01 -28.19
N ASP A 146 21.12 17.87 -29.17
CA ASP A 146 19.78 18.40 -29.43
C ASP A 146 18.72 17.34 -29.78
N ARG A 147 19.12 16.14 -30.21
CA ARG A 147 18.19 15.03 -30.48
C ARG A 147 17.73 14.30 -29.23
N MET A 148 18.52 14.27 -28.15
CA MET A 148 18.12 13.61 -26.90
C MET A 148 16.93 14.32 -26.22
N LEU A 149 16.82 15.64 -26.41
CA LEU A 149 15.69 16.48 -25.97
C LEU A 149 14.38 16.18 -26.72
N ASN A 150 14.46 15.72 -27.96
CA ASN A 150 13.29 15.39 -28.79
C ASN A 150 12.69 14.00 -28.50
N VAL A 151 13.42 13.12 -27.80
CA VAL A 151 12.92 11.77 -27.41
C VAL A 151 12.32 11.77 -25.99
N GLY A 152 12.20 12.94 -25.35
CA GLY A 152 11.54 13.08 -24.05
C GLY A 152 12.37 12.62 -22.84
N ILE A 153 13.68 12.39 -23.01
CA ILE A 153 14.59 12.10 -21.89
C ILE A 153 14.81 13.40 -21.11
N PRO A 154 14.36 13.49 -19.83
CA PRO A 154 14.44 14.74 -19.07
C PRO A 154 15.90 15.12 -18.78
N LEU A 155 16.18 16.42 -18.84
CA LEU A 155 17.48 17.08 -18.62
C LEU A 155 18.17 16.73 -17.28
N ASP A 156 17.48 16.07 -16.35
CA ASP A 156 17.95 15.79 -14.99
C ASP A 156 18.79 14.50 -14.87
N LEU A 157 18.92 13.73 -15.96
CA LEU A 157 19.93 12.68 -16.03
C LEU A 157 21.35 13.27 -16.04
N ALA A 158 21.55 14.47 -16.58
CA ALA A 158 22.84 15.15 -16.50
C ALA A 158 23.18 15.58 -15.06
N GLY A 159 22.16 15.91 -14.25
CA GLY A 159 22.28 16.24 -12.82
C GLY A 159 22.61 15.04 -11.93
N LEU A 160 22.12 13.84 -12.30
CA LEU A 160 22.52 12.57 -11.69
C LEU A 160 24.01 12.23 -11.89
N PHE A 161 24.64 12.87 -12.87
CA PHE A 161 26.04 12.69 -13.20
C PHE A 161 26.85 13.96 -12.96
N THR A 162 26.50 14.89 -12.06
CA THR A 162 27.40 16.01 -11.72
C THR A 162 27.73 15.99 -10.23
N GLY A 163 29.04 16.00 -9.93
CA GLY A 163 29.54 16.05 -8.56
C GLY A 163 29.23 17.41 -7.91
N PRO A 164 29.39 17.54 -6.58
CA PRO A 164 29.16 18.80 -5.85
C PRO A 164 30.00 20.00 -6.33
N ASP A 165 31.02 19.73 -7.14
CA ASP A 165 31.97 20.61 -7.80
C ASP A 165 31.58 20.98 -9.26
N GLY A 166 30.44 20.50 -9.76
CA GLY A 166 29.91 20.85 -11.09
C GLY A 166 30.55 20.09 -12.25
N ILE A 167 31.40 19.11 -11.97
CA ILE A 167 32.06 18.24 -12.96
C ILE A 167 31.19 17.01 -13.24
N PRO A 168 31.04 16.58 -14.50
CA PRO A 168 30.31 15.36 -14.78
C PRO A 168 30.97 14.10 -14.16
N VAL A 169 30.33 13.48 -13.16
CA VAL A 169 30.64 12.17 -12.54
C VAL A 169 30.88 11.09 -13.60
N LEU A 170 30.16 11.12 -14.72
CA LEU A 170 30.38 10.18 -15.82
C LEU A 170 31.79 10.33 -16.41
N GLU A 171 32.34 11.54 -16.45
CA GLU A 171 33.68 11.83 -16.95
C GLU A 171 34.78 11.38 -15.97
N GLN A 172 34.53 11.42 -14.66
CA GLN A 172 35.40 10.83 -13.62
C GLN A 172 35.39 9.29 -13.64
N ILE A 173 34.21 8.68 -13.85
CA ILE A 173 34.08 7.22 -13.96
C ILE A 173 34.76 6.70 -15.24
N LEU A 174 34.71 7.47 -16.33
CA LEU A 174 35.31 7.10 -17.62
C LEU A 174 36.83 7.39 -17.70
N SER A 175 37.35 8.28 -16.86
CA SER A 175 38.78 8.63 -16.81
C SER A 175 39.57 7.87 -15.74
N SER A 176 38.89 7.23 -14.78
CA SER A 176 39.52 6.36 -13.80
C SER A 176 39.80 4.99 -14.42
N THR A 177 41.08 4.62 -14.46
CA THR A 177 41.52 3.26 -14.82
C THR A 177 40.92 2.29 -13.80
N PRO A 178 40.44 1.08 -14.21
CA PRO A 178 39.77 0.17 -13.30
C PRO A 178 40.77 -0.35 -12.26
N HIS A 179 40.77 0.27 -11.08
CA HIS A 179 41.40 -0.30 -9.90
C HIS A 179 40.49 -1.41 -9.37
N THR A 180 40.97 -2.65 -9.50
CA THR A 180 40.27 -3.89 -9.14
C THR A 180 40.18 -4.17 -7.63
N ASP A 181 40.58 -3.25 -6.77
CA ASP A 181 40.42 -3.37 -5.32
C ASP A 181 39.81 -2.08 -4.76
N PHE A 182 38.48 -1.94 -4.89
CA PHE A 182 37.76 -1.01 -4.02
C PHE A 182 37.41 -1.75 -2.73
N PRO A 183 38.07 -1.43 -1.59
CA PRO A 183 37.67 -2.00 -0.32
C PRO A 183 36.24 -1.51 -0.03
N ARG A 184 35.28 -2.45 0.06
CA ARG A 184 33.89 -2.19 0.48
C ARG A 184 33.78 -1.48 1.84
N SER A 185 34.88 -1.26 2.55
CA SER A 185 34.92 -0.87 3.96
C SER A 185 35.17 0.62 4.25
N GLN A 186 35.12 1.54 3.28
CA GLN A 186 35.44 2.96 3.58
C GLN A 186 34.51 4.05 3.02
N PHE A 187 33.48 3.74 2.24
CA PHE A 187 32.44 4.74 1.95
C PHE A 187 31.45 4.79 3.11
N GLN A 188 31.72 5.63 4.10
CA GLN A 188 30.65 6.10 4.99
C GLN A 188 29.72 6.96 4.14
N LEU A 189 28.59 6.40 3.78
CA LEU A 189 27.50 7.12 3.14
C LEU A 189 26.94 8.13 4.15
N GLU A 190 27.47 9.36 4.12
CA GLU A 190 27.00 10.45 4.96
C GLU A 190 25.71 11.03 4.39
N TRP A 191 24.58 10.55 4.89
CA TRP A 191 23.29 11.12 4.50
C TRP A 191 23.08 12.43 5.24
N PRO A 192 22.98 13.58 4.55
CA PRO A 192 22.73 14.85 5.20
C PRO A 192 21.35 14.81 5.85
N THR A 193 21.26 15.29 7.08
CA THR A 193 19.97 15.54 7.73
C THR A 193 19.22 16.58 6.91
N THR A 194 17.99 16.27 6.52
CA THR A 194 17.15 17.23 5.81
C THR A 194 16.68 18.33 6.75
N ASN A 195 16.63 19.57 6.26
CA ASN A 195 15.93 20.68 6.93
C ASN A 195 14.51 20.88 6.37
N LEU A 196 14.05 19.94 5.53
CA LEU A 196 12.73 20.01 4.91
C LEU A 196 11.64 19.63 5.92
N GLN A 197 10.55 20.39 5.88
CA GLN A 197 9.36 20.18 6.69
C GLN A 197 8.32 19.40 5.88
N PHE A 198 7.81 18.32 6.46
CA PHE A 198 6.73 17.50 5.90
C PHE A 198 5.44 17.77 6.66
N CYS A 199 4.30 17.53 6.02
CA CYS A 199 3.07 17.30 6.77
C CYS A 199 3.17 15.95 7.49
N HIS A 200 2.92 15.96 8.79
CA HIS A 200 2.72 14.77 9.61
C HIS A 200 1.35 14.16 9.31
N ASP A 201 1.28 12.83 9.37
CA ASP A 201 0.10 12.03 9.06
C ASP A 201 -0.93 12.04 10.21
N ASP A 202 -0.60 12.67 11.34
CA ASP A 202 -1.45 12.85 12.52
C ASP A 202 -2.41 14.07 12.45
N GLY A 203 -2.33 14.82 11.34
CA GLY A 203 -3.10 16.04 11.08
C GLY A 203 -2.70 17.23 11.94
N SER A 204 -1.51 17.23 12.55
CA SER A 204 -1.01 18.35 13.35
C SER A 204 -0.60 19.57 12.50
N ASP A 205 -0.18 19.34 11.25
CA ASP A 205 0.29 20.43 10.38
C ASP A 205 -0.80 21.02 9.48
N PRO A 206 -0.70 22.33 9.15
CA PRO A 206 -1.53 22.94 8.11
C PRO A 206 -1.12 22.46 6.71
N SER A 207 -2.12 22.19 5.86
CA SER A 207 -1.93 21.91 4.43
C SER A 207 -2.55 23.01 3.58
N SER A 208 -1.87 23.42 2.51
CA SER A 208 -2.43 24.35 1.50
C SER A 208 -3.37 23.68 0.50
N GLY A 209 -3.41 22.34 0.51
CA GLY A 209 -4.28 21.53 -0.34
C GLY A 209 -3.75 20.11 -0.46
N TRP A 210 -4.15 19.43 -1.54
CA TRP A 210 -3.88 18.01 -1.74
C TRP A 210 -3.43 17.73 -3.16
N ARG A 211 -2.47 16.82 -3.32
CA ARG A 211 -2.13 16.21 -4.60
C ARG A 211 -2.85 14.87 -4.71
N ALA A 212 -3.47 14.64 -5.86
CA ALA A 212 -4.11 13.38 -6.19
C ALA A 212 -3.68 12.90 -7.58
N HIS A 213 -3.51 11.60 -7.75
CA HIS A 213 -3.32 10.98 -9.04
C HIS A 213 -4.65 10.33 -9.45
N LEU A 214 -5.02 10.50 -10.71
CA LEU A 214 -6.30 10.02 -11.21
C LEU A 214 -6.07 8.83 -12.12
N PRO A 215 -6.77 7.70 -11.88
CA PRO A 215 -6.76 6.58 -12.80
C PRO A 215 -7.44 6.99 -14.11
N ASP A 216 -7.37 6.15 -15.14
CA ASP A 216 -8.18 6.33 -16.35
C ASP A 216 -9.67 6.41 -15.96
N LEU A 217 -10.27 7.61 -16.04
CA LEU A 217 -11.65 7.82 -15.58
C LEU A 217 -12.68 7.10 -16.47
N ARG A 218 -12.28 6.49 -17.59
CA ARG A 218 -13.14 5.56 -18.35
C ARG A 218 -13.35 4.22 -17.63
N LEU A 219 -12.50 3.91 -16.64
CA LEU A 219 -12.56 2.72 -15.79
C LEU A 219 -13.26 3.01 -14.45
N ILE A 220 -14.02 4.08 -14.38
CA ILE A 220 -14.81 4.50 -13.22
C ILE A 220 -16.27 4.18 -13.54
N ASP A 221 -16.95 3.51 -12.60
CA ASP A 221 -18.29 2.96 -12.81
C ASP A 221 -19.38 4.05 -12.92
N GLY A 222 -19.03 5.31 -12.65
CA GLY A 222 -19.88 6.48 -12.83
C GLY A 222 -19.50 7.63 -11.89
N ARG A 223 -20.32 8.69 -11.85
CA ARG A 223 -20.21 9.72 -10.82
C ARG A 223 -20.59 9.14 -9.46
N ASN A 224 -19.87 9.51 -8.40
CA ASN A 224 -20.07 9.03 -7.04
C ASN A 224 -19.81 7.52 -6.84
N ASP A 225 -18.98 6.90 -7.68
CA ASP A 225 -18.52 5.54 -7.47
C ASP A 225 -17.50 5.43 -6.31
N GLY A 226 -17.02 6.58 -5.81
CA GLY A 226 -16.03 6.63 -4.73
C GLY A 226 -14.61 6.42 -5.24
N SER A 227 -14.35 6.72 -6.51
CA SER A 227 -13.01 6.87 -7.07
C SER A 227 -12.30 8.11 -6.51
N ALA A 228 -10.99 8.20 -6.73
CA ALA A 228 -10.20 9.36 -6.34
C ALA A 228 -10.77 10.67 -6.93
N ALA A 229 -11.37 10.62 -8.12
CA ALA A 229 -11.99 11.76 -8.78
C ALA A 229 -13.19 12.33 -8.00
N ASP A 230 -14.06 11.49 -7.45
CA ASP A 230 -15.24 11.93 -6.69
C ASP A 230 -14.89 12.57 -5.34
N LEU A 231 -13.69 12.28 -4.85
CA LEU A 231 -13.18 12.83 -3.61
C LEU A 231 -12.63 14.25 -3.79
N LEU A 232 -12.04 14.56 -4.95
CA LEU A 232 -11.27 15.80 -5.13
C LEU A 232 -12.06 17.09 -4.87
N PRO A 233 -13.31 17.26 -5.36
CA PRO A 233 -14.07 18.48 -5.10
C PRO A 233 -14.39 18.71 -3.62
N ARG A 234 -14.21 17.69 -2.76
CA ARG A 234 -14.47 17.76 -1.32
C ARG A 234 -13.26 18.28 -0.53
N PHE A 235 -12.12 18.47 -1.20
CA PHE A 235 -10.87 18.94 -0.61
C PHE A 235 -10.45 20.27 -1.25
N SER A 236 -10.04 21.22 -0.42
CA SER A 236 -9.55 22.52 -0.87
C SER A 236 -8.16 22.43 -1.50
N GLY A 237 -7.86 23.29 -2.48
CA GLY A 237 -6.52 23.43 -3.07
C GLY A 237 -6.02 22.18 -3.79
N THR A 238 -6.92 21.39 -4.38
CA THR A 238 -6.55 20.09 -4.96
C THR A 238 -5.91 20.22 -6.34
N ILE A 239 -4.72 19.61 -6.49
CA ILE A 239 -4.02 19.44 -7.76
C ILE A 239 -4.20 17.99 -8.24
N ALA A 240 -4.85 17.84 -9.38
CA ALA A 240 -5.20 16.54 -9.95
C ALA A 240 -4.25 16.19 -11.11
N ILE A 241 -3.61 15.04 -11.04
CA ILE A 241 -2.69 14.55 -12.07
C ILE A 241 -3.40 13.45 -12.86
N ALA A 242 -3.64 13.67 -14.15
CA ALA A 242 -4.48 12.81 -14.99
C ALA A 242 -3.87 12.57 -16.38
N GLU A 243 -4.35 11.54 -17.09
CA GLU A 243 -3.91 11.26 -18.47
C GLU A 243 -4.34 12.36 -19.46
N ASN A 244 -5.61 12.77 -19.45
CA ASN A 244 -6.15 13.63 -20.52
C ASN A 244 -7.24 14.63 -20.11
N GLN A 245 -7.51 14.81 -18.82
CA GLN A 245 -8.65 15.63 -18.38
C GLN A 245 -8.37 16.46 -17.14
N THR A 246 -9.16 17.52 -17.00
CA THR A 246 -9.19 18.37 -15.81
C THR A 246 -10.52 18.14 -15.11
N ILE A 247 -10.50 17.91 -13.79
CA ILE A 247 -11.71 17.81 -12.98
C ILE A 247 -12.15 19.23 -12.57
N SER A 248 -13.44 19.51 -12.65
CA SER A 248 -14.02 20.78 -12.21
C SER A 248 -13.66 21.08 -10.75
N GLY A 249 -13.24 22.31 -10.46
CA GLY A 249 -12.83 22.73 -9.12
C GLY A 249 -11.42 22.31 -8.70
N THR A 250 -10.66 21.65 -9.58
CA THR A 250 -9.25 21.28 -9.34
C THR A 250 -8.31 21.98 -10.31
N THR A 251 -7.06 22.14 -9.93
CA THR A 251 -5.99 22.50 -10.86
C THR A 251 -5.45 21.21 -11.50
N GLY A 252 -5.74 21.00 -12.79
CA GLY A 252 -5.37 19.77 -13.49
C GLY A 252 -3.98 19.81 -14.13
N VAL A 253 -3.20 18.74 -13.97
CA VAL A 253 -1.91 18.52 -14.62
C VAL A 253 -1.99 17.26 -15.48
N ARG A 254 -1.50 17.36 -16.72
CA ARG A 254 -1.54 16.25 -17.69
C ARG A 254 -0.27 15.40 -17.63
N THR A 255 -0.44 14.09 -17.79
CA THR A 255 0.63 13.08 -17.83
C THR A 255 0.70 12.41 -19.19
N VAL A 256 1.86 11.85 -19.50
CA VAL A 256 2.01 10.91 -20.61
C VAL A 256 1.84 9.50 -20.03
N GLY A 257 0.70 8.87 -20.30
CA GLY A 257 0.34 7.55 -19.76
C GLY A 257 -0.77 7.59 -18.71
N ARG A 258 -1.25 6.41 -18.31
CA ARG A 258 -2.35 6.26 -17.34
C ARG A 258 -1.79 6.31 -15.92
N PRO A 259 -2.02 7.37 -15.12
CA PRO A 259 -1.55 7.40 -13.73
C PRO A 259 -2.15 6.26 -12.92
N ASP A 260 -1.39 5.73 -11.97
CA ASP A 260 -2.00 5.00 -10.87
C ASP A 260 -2.54 5.99 -9.84
N GLN A 261 -3.61 5.64 -9.15
CA GLN A 261 -4.33 6.57 -8.27
C GLN A 261 -3.63 6.83 -6.92
N TRP A 262 -2.40 6.34 -6.75
CA TRP A 262 -1.70 6.26 -5.46
C TRP A 262 -0.70 7.41 -5.30
N ALA A 263 -1.22 8.62 -5.11
CA ALA A 263 -0.37 9.81 -4.97
C ALA A 263 0.59 9.71 -3.79
N ARG A 264 0.21 9.01 -2.72
CA ARG A 264 1.04 8.84 -1.53
C ARG A 264 2.29 8.00 -1.81
N ASP A 265 2.19 6.98 -2.65
CA ASP A 265 3.28 6.02 -2.86
C ASP A 265 4.41 6.54 -3.75
N ASN A 266 4.11 7.50 -4.62
CA ASN A 266 5.03 8.00 -5.64
C ASN A 266 5.89 9.19 -5.15
N GLY A 267 5.77 9.58 -3.88
CA GLY A 267 6.62 10.57 -3.24
C GLY A 267 5.89 11.38 -2.18
N ARG A 268 6.65 12.03 -1.30
CA ARG A 268 6.15 12.87 -0.21
C ARG A 268 6.46 14.32 -0.52
N LEU A 269 5.52 15.21 -0.22
CA LEU A 269 5.73 16.64 -0.39
C LEU A 269 6.34 17.24 0.88
N ALA A 270 7.29 18.15 0.68
CA ALA A 270 7.98 18.87 1.75
C ALA A 270 8.20 20.34 1.38
N THR A 271 8.60 21.16 2.35
CA THR A 271 8.91 22.59 2.14
C THR A 271 10.09 23.01 3.00
N ASP A 272 10.90 23.97 2.53
CA ASP A 272 11.87 24.70 3.35
C ASP A 272 11.34 26.07 3.82
N GLY A 273 10.06 26.34 3.57
CA GLY A 273 9.39 27.62 3.80
C GLY A 273 9.33 28.53 2.57
N GLN A 274 10.17 28.29 1.56
CA GLN A 274 10.20 29.06 0.31
C GLN A 274 9.84 28.19 -0.91
N THR A 275 10.40 27.00 -0.96
CA THR A 275 10.32 26.05 -2.06
C THR A 275 9.58 24.80 -1.63
N LYS A 276 8.63 24.36 -2.47
CA LYS A 276 7.99 23.05 -2.32
C LYS A 276 8.82 22.00 -3.03
N TYR A 277 9.06 20.88 -2.36
CA TYR A 277 9.80 19.74 -2.88
C TYR A 277 8.90 18.53 -3.01
N LEU A 278 9.08 17.77 -4.09
CA LEU A 278 8.60 16.41 -4.20
C LEU A 278 9.78 15.48 -3.95
N LEU A 279 9.84 14.89 -2.76
CA LEU A 279 10.80 13.84 -2.46
C LEU A 279 10.29 12.55 -3.08
N ARG A 280 11.06 12.03 -4.04
CA ARG A 280 10.75 10.78 -4.71
C ARG A 280 11.58 9.63 -4.13
N PRO A 281 11.03 8.40 -4.11
CA PRO A 281 11.89 7.22 -4.02
C PRO A 281 12.87 7.19 -5.19
N ARG A 282 13.86 6.29 -5.13
CA ARG A 282 14.81 6.07 -6.22
C ARG A 282 14.11 5.84 -7.56
N TRP A 283 12.99 5.13 -7.53
CA TRP A 283 11.99 5.05 -8.60
C TRP A 283 10.64 4.66 -8.00
N ALA A 284 9.56 5.07 -8.67
CA ALA A 284 8.22 4.55 -8.36
C ALA A 284 8.18 3.03 -8.55
N SER A 285 7.66 2.31 -7.56
CA SER A 285 7.54 0.85 -7.61
C SER A 285 6.18 0.39 -7.12
N ARG A 286 5.73 -0.76 -7.62
CA ARG A 286 4.52 -1.43 -7.15
C ARG A 286 4.85 -2.81 -6.62
N GLY A 287 4.03 -3.28 -5.68
CA GLY A 287 4.26 -4.54 -4.99
C GLY A 287 5.39 -4.46 -3.96
N ASP A 288 5.53 -5.52 -3.17
CA ASP A 288 6.51 -5.54 -2.10
C ASP A 288 7.91 -5.90 -2.54
N THR A 289 8.00 -6.46 -3.75
CA THR A 289 9.25 -6.99 -4.23
C THR A 289 10.18 -5.91 -4.72
N GLY A 290 9.77 -4.64 -4.84
CA GLY A 290 10.64 -3.49 -5.13
C GLY A 290 11.47 -3.59 -6.42
N THR A 291 11.21 -4.58 -7.27
CA THR A 291 11.92 -4.83 -8.54
C THR A 291 11.18 -4.27 -9.73
N GLU A 292 9.87 -4.09 -9.60
CA GLU A 292 9.04 -3.58 -10.67
C GLU A 292 9.08 -2.06 -10.61
N TRP A 293 9.93 -1.49 -11.45
CA TRP A 293 9.76 -0.11 -11.86
C TRP A 293 8.33 0.09 -12.37
N TRP A 294 7.69 1.15 -11.89
CA TRP A 294 6.32 1.47 -12.23
C TRP A 294 6.25 2.81 -12.98
N PRO A 295 6.42 2.79 -14.32
CA PRO A 295 6.44 4.00 -15.14
C PRO A 295 5.24 4.93 -14.93
N PRO A 296 3.99 4.42 -14.78
CA PRO A 296 2.84 5.28 -14.49
C PRO A 296 3.01 6.22 -13.30
N GLY A 297 3.53 5.70 -12.18
CA GLY A 297 3.75 6.50 -10.97
C GLY A 297 4.88 7.52 -11.14
N GLU A 298 5.91 7.15 -11.89
CA GLU A 298 7.05 8.01 -12.21
C GLU A 298 6.62 9.21 -13.06
N PHE A 299 5.87 8.95 -14.15
CA PHE A 299 5.38 10.01 -15.03
C PHE A 299 4.39 10.93 -14.33
N ALA A 300 3.56 10.39 -13.42
CA ALA A 300 2.66 11.20 -12.62
C ALA A 300 3.42 12.17 -11.70
N ALA A 301 4.46 11.68 -11.01
CA ALA A 301 5.34 12.51 -10.20
C ALA A 301 6.08 13.59 -11.02
N GLU A 302 6.62 13.22 -12.19
CA GLU A 302 7.31 14.16 -13.07
C GLU A 302 6.40 15.26 -13.61
N SER A 303 5.17 14.92 -14.00
CA SER A 303 4.21 15.90 -14.50
C SER A 303 3.92 16.99 -13.48
N TYR A 304 3.82 16.65 -12.20
CA TYR A 304 3.64 17.63 -11.12
C TYR A 304 4.79 18.66 -11.07
N VAL A 305 6.02 18.17 -11.20
CA VAL A 305 7.24 18.99 -11.20
C VAL A 305 7.31 19.85 -12.46
N ARG A 306 7.05 19.28 -13.65
CA ARG A 306 7.06 20.01 -14.92
C ARG A 306 6.00 21.11 -14.98
N ALA A 307 4.89 20.95 -14.26
CA ALA A 307 3.87 21.98 -14.08
C ALA A 307 4.27 23.10 -13.10
N GLY A 308 5.47 23.04 -12.51
CA GLY A 308 6.02 24.08 -11.63
C GLY A 308 5.48 24.03 -10.19
N HIS A 309 4.84 22.93 -9.78
CA HIS A 309 4.26 22.85 -8.44
C HIS A 309 5.26 22.43 -7.34
N ALA A 310 6.40 21.85 -7.72
CA ALA A 310 7.50 21.53 -6.80
C ALA A 310 8.81 21.29 -7.55
N VAL A 311 9.91 21.27 -6.80
CA VAL A 311 11.22 20.78 -7.25
C VAL A 311 11.34 19.28 -6.94
N SER A 312 11.77 18.49 -7.91
CA SER A 312 12.04 17.06 -7.71
C SER A 312 13.31 16.85 -6.90
N ARG A 313 13.26 15.98 -5.89
CA ARG A 313 14.46 15.52 -5.17
C ARG A 313 14.43 14.00 -5.06
N ALA A 314 15.33 13.33 -5.78
CA ALA A 314 15.52 11.90 -5.65
C ALA A 314 16.26 11.59 -4.33
N THR A 315 15.69 10.71 -3.52
CA THR A 315 16.28 10.32 -2.22
C THR A 315 17.38 9.28 -2.35
N GLY A 316 17.46 8.59 -3.49
CA GLY A 316 18.35 7.44 -3.69
C GLY A 316 17.90 6.17 -2.95
N LEU A 317 16.87 6.25 -2.10
CA LEU A 317 16.33 5.16 -1.29
C LEU A 317 15.08 4.55 -1.93
N LEU A 318 14.83 3.27 -1.66
CA LEU A 318 13.62 2.57 -2.09
C LEU A 318 12.55 2.65 -0.99
N TRP A 319 11.41 3.26 -1.28
CA TRP A 319 10.29 3.35 -0.35
C TRP A 319 8.98 3.61 -1.08
N GLN A 320 7.88 3.44 -0.37
CA GLN A 320 6.51 3.82 -0.77
C GLN A 320 5.91 4.59 0.40
N GLY A 321 5.21 5.69 0.12
CA GLY A 321 4.66 6.55 1.16
C GLY A 321 3.68 5.85 2.10
N GLY A 322 2.89 4.85 1.65
CA GLY A 322 2.03 4.09 2.55
C GLY A 322 2.79 3.29 3.63
N ASN A 323 4.09 3.04 3.43
CA ASN A 323 4.96 2.36 4.39
C ASN A 323 5.76 3.32 5.29
N ILE A 324 5.46 4.61 5.23
CA ILE A 324 6.15 5.66 5.96
C ILE A 324 5.10 6.58 6.60
N LEU A 325 5.01 6.56 7.93
CA LEU A 325 4.14 7.46 8.68
C LEU A 325 4.98 8.38 9.55
N LEU A 326 4.71 9.67 9.46
CA LEU A 326 5.35 10.71 10.26
C LEU A 326 4.32 11.24 11.27
N PHE A 327 4.70 11.33 12.54
CA PHE A 327 3.87 11.99 13.55
C PHE A 327 4.73 12.79 14.51
N ARG A 328 4.10 13.69 15.28
CA ARG A 328 4.79 14.56 16.22
C ARG A 328 4.35 14.28 17.65
N GLU A 329 5.32 14.11 18.53
CA GLU A 329 5.08 14.04 19.96
C GLU A 329 4.72 15.41 20.54
N ARG A 330 4.15 15.43 21.75
CA ARG A 330 3.75 16.68 22.41
C ARG A 330 4.92 17.63 22.68
N ASP A 331 6.11 17.10 22.87
CA ASP A 331 7.34 17.87 23.06
C ASP A 331 7.94 18.40 21.75
N GLY A 332 7.28 18.16 20.61
CA GLY A 332 7.68 18.61 19.29
C GLY A 332 8.58 17.62 18.54
N ARG A 333 9.03 16.53 19.17
CA ARG A 333 9.86 15.52 18.50
C ARG A 333 9.09 14.83 17.38
N SER A 334 9.71 14.72 16.22
CA SER A 334 9.16 14.01 15.06
C SER A 334 9.55 12.54 15.10
N HIS A 335 8.58 11.67 14.87
CA HIS A 335 8.76 10.23 14.88
C HIS A 335 8.39 9.63 13.52
N LEU A 336 9.23 8.72 13.06
CA LEU A 336 9.05 7.98 11.82
C LEU A 336 8.67 6.54 12.13
N LEU A 337 7.47 6.13 11.72
CA LEU A 337 7.11 4.71 11.64
C LEU A 337 7.45 4.21 10.24
N VAL A 338 8.23 3.14 10.16
CA VAL A 338 8.72 2.61 8.89
C VAL A 338 8.45 1.12 8.81
N SER A 339 7.96 0.67 7.65
CA SER A 339 7.77 -0.75 7.42
C SER A 339 9.10 -1.50 7.40
N THR A 340 9.16 -2.66 8.04
CA THR A 340 10.30 -3.58 7.89
C THR A 340 10.48 -4.05 6.45
N THR A 341 9.42 -4.08 5.64
CA THR A 341 9.53 -4.33 4.19
C THR A 341 10.29 -3.21 3.47
N THR A 342 10.09 -1.94 3.85
CA THR A 342 10.85 -0.80 3.31
C THR A 342 12.32 -0.87 3.71
N LEU A 343 12.61 -1.24 4.96
CA LEU A 343 14.00 -1.43 5.40
C LEU A 343 14.69 -2.55 4.61
N ALA A 344 14.03 -3.70 4.46
CA ALA A 344 14.56 -4.83 3.70
C ALA A 344 14.78 -4.49 2.21
N ARG A 345 13.93 -3.67 1.60
CA ARG A 345 14.13 -3.19 0.21
C ARG A 345 15.41 -2.40 0.05
N ASN A 346 15.77 -1.57 1.03
CA ASN A 346 16.99 -0.76 0.98
C ASN A 346 18.27 -1.59 1.17
N GLN A 347 18.17 -2.83 1.67
CA GLN A 347 19.33 -3.74 1.70
C GLN A 347 19.87 -4.08 0.31
N ARG A 348 19.04 -3.95 -0.73
CA ARG A 348 19.47 -4.08 -2.13
C ARG A 348 20.41 -2.98 -2.60
N LEU A 349 20.39 -1.86 -1.89
CA LEU A 349 21.31 -0.76 -2.12
C LEU A 349 22.64 -0.98 -1.39
N GLY A 350 22.83 -2.15 -0.77
CA GLY A 350 23.99 -2.48 0.05
C GLY A 350 23.90 -1.99 1.49
N LEU A 351 22.74 -1.50 1.94
CA LEU A 351 22.56 -0.98 3.29
C LEU A 351 22.20 -2.09 4.28
N THR A 352 22.69 -2.01 5.51
CA THR A 352 22.13 -2.78 6.64
C THR A 352 20.74 -2.27 7.02
N THR A 353 20.02 -3.01 7.86
CA THR A 353 18.71 -2.56 8.38
C THR A 353 18.85 -1.26 9.17
N GLU A 354 19.90 -1.14 9.99
CA GLU A 354 20.21 0.02 10.81
C GLU A 354 20.63 1.23 9.96
N GLU A 355 21.42 1.01 8.91
CA GLU A 355 21.75 2.06 7.94
C GLU A 355 20.51 2.52 7.17
N SER A 356 19.66 1.59 6.74
CA SER A 356 18.39 1.91 6.06
C SER A 356 17.47 2.74 6.96
N ALA A 357 17.34 2.36 8.23
CA ALA A 357 16.52 3.09 9.19
C ALA A 357 17.07 4.50 9.45
N ARG A 358 18.38 4.63 9.70
CA ARG A 358 19.05 5.94 9.85
C ARG A 358 18.94 6.80 8.58
N ALA A 359 18.99 6.16 7.41
CA ALA A 359 18.90 6.85 6.15
C ALA A 359 17.52 7.48 5.93
N LEU A 360 16.47 6.70 6.19
CA LEU A 360 15.09 7.19 6.12
C LEU A 360 14.82 8.24 7.20
N GLN A 361 15.31 8.01 8.43
CA GLN A 361 15.22 8.98 9.52
C GLN A 361 15.76 10.36 9.10
N ARG A 362 16.98 10.41 8.54
CA ARG A 362 17.59 11.67 8.07
C ARG A 362 16.89 12.27 6.85
N THR A 363 16.41 11.42 5.95
CA THR A 363 15.68 11.83 4.73
C THR A 363 14.36 12.52 5.06
N PHE A 364 13.68 12.06 6.12
CA PHE A 364 12.40 12.59 6.57
C PHE A 364 12.51 13.55 7.77
N GLY A 365 13.72 13.82 8.25
CA GLY A 365 13.97 14.78 9.33
C GLY A 365 13.38 14.36 10.67
N ALA A 366 13.29 13.05 10.93
CA ALA A 366 12.71 12.53 12.16
C ALA A 366 13.75 12.36 13.29
N ASP A 367 13.33 12.62 14.52
CA ASP A 367 14.17 12.44 15.72
C ASP A 367 14.28 10.98 16.15
N ALA A 368 13.24 10.18 15.87
CA ALA A 368 13.20 8.77 16.18
C ALA A 368 12.62 7.95 15.02
N VAL A 369 13.02 6.68 14.93
CA VAL A 369 12.49 5.72 13.96
C VAL A 369 12.05 4.44 14.68
N THR A 370 10.83 3.99 14.38
CA THR A 370 10.25 2.74 14.90
C THR A 370 9.91 1.84 13.72
N PRO A 371 10.69 0.77 13.50
CA PRO A 371 10.34 -0.27 12.52
C PRO A 371 9.11 -1.04 12.96
N LEU A 372 8.14 -1.24 12.07
CA LEU A 372 6.95 -2.05 12.28
C LEU A 372 6.79 -3.05 11.13
N THR A 373 6.36 -4.27 11.43
CA THR A 373 6.07 -5.26 10.39
C THR A 373 4.58 -5.22 10.06
N PRO A 374 4.19 -4.73 8.86
CA PRO A 374 2.79 -4.75 8.46
C PRO A 374 2.31 -6.19 8.34
N SER A 375 1.02 -6.42 8.61
CA SER A 375 0.50 -7.78 8.55
C SER A 375 0.31 -8.28 7.12
N GLY A 376 0.04 -7.39 6.16
CA GLY A 376 -0.26 -7.80 4.79
C GLY A 376 -0.12 -6.78 3.65
N PHE A 377 -0.13 -5.47 3.90
CA PHE A 377 0.01 -4.47 2.84
C PHE A 377 0.99 -3.37 3.26
N HIS A 378 0.50 -2.14 3.36
CA HIS A 378 1.24 -0.99 3.81
C HIS A 378 0.90 -0.69 5.26
N LEU A 379 1.80 0.02 5.94
CA LEU A 379 1.54 0.43 7.33
C LEU A 379 0.29 1.29 7.43
N ASP A 380 0.07 2.20 6.48
CA ASP A 380 -1.07 3.12 6.49
C ASP A 380 -2.43 2.44 6.32
N ILE A 381 -2.47 1.18 5.88
CA ILE A 381 -3.69 0.37 5.84
C ILE A 381 -3.98 -0.25 7.22
N GLU A 382 -2.94 -0.58 7.98
CA GLU A 382 -3.02 -1.23 9.29
C GLU A 382 -3.08 -0.24 10.45
N LEU A 383 -2.54 0.97 10.25
CA LEU A 383 -2.29 1.95 11.28
C LEU A 383 -2.63 3.36 10.80
N CYS A 384 -3.42 4.07 11.59
CA CYS A 384 -3.63 5.51 11.51
C CYS A 384 -3.07 6.18 12.77
N VAL A 385 -2.47 7.35 12.61
CA VAL A 385 -2.05 8.17 13.75
C VAL A 385 -2.95 9.39 13.79
N VAL A 386 -3.44 9.78 14.97
CA VAL A 386 -4.23 11.00 15.12
C VAL A 386 -3.69 11.80 16.29
N GLN A 387 -3.38 13.07 16.06
CA GLN A 387 -3.00 13.98 17.12
C GLN A 387 -4.22 14.28 18.00
N SER A 388 -4.11 14.04 19.30
CA SER A 388 -5.08 14.45 20.31
C SER A 388 -4.51 15.57 21.21
N PRO A 389 -5.32 16.20 22.07
CA PRO A 389 -4.82 17.15 23.07
C PRO A 389 -3.79 16.56 24.04
N GLU A 390 -3.83 15.25 24.29
CA GLU A 390 -2.94 14.56 25.23
C GLU A 390 -1.65 14.05 24.57
N GLY A 391 -1.66 13.89 23.24
CA GLY A 391 -0.55 13.36 22.46
C GLY A 391 -1.03 12.57 21.23
N PRO A 392 -0.11 12.00 20.44
CA PRO A 392 -0.48 11.15 19.31
C PRO A 392 -1.12 9.84 19.79
N VAL A 393 -2.23 9.46 19.18
CA VAL A 393 -2.93 8.19 19.42
C VAL A 393 -2.79 7.29 18.20
N MET A 394 -2.33 6.06 18.42
CA MET A 394 -2.13 5.05 17.38
C MET A 394 -3.39 4.19 17.24
N PHE A 395 -4.03 4.22 16.08
CA PHE A 395 -5.21 3.41 15.76
C PHE A 395 -4.80 2.22 14.91
N VAL A 396 -4.70 1.05 15.52
CA VAL A 396 -4.34 -0.20 14.83
C VAL A 396 -5.60 -0.98 14.46
N ALA A 397 -5.66 -1.43 13.21
CA ALA A 397 -6.78 -2.18 12.66
C ALA A 397 -7.11 -3.42 13.50
N ASP A 398 -8.41 -3.65 13.68
CA ASP A 398 -9.01 -4.80 14.34
C ASP A 398 -9.98 -5.51 13.38
N PRO A 399 -9.47 -6.45 12.57
CA PRO A 399 -10.29 -7.21 11.64
C PRO A 399 -11.37 -8.07 12.31
N THR A 400 -11.12 -8.56 13.53
CA THR A 400 -12.06 -9.41 14.27
C THR A 400 -13.26 -8.58 14.71
N ALA A 401 -13.04 -7.40 15.26
CA ALA A 401 -14.12 -6.47 15.59
C ALA A 401 -14.90 -6.04 14.34
N ALA A 402 -14.21 -5.75 13.23
CA ALA A 402 -14.88 -5.43 11.97
C ALA A 402 -15.73 -6.58 11.42
N ALA A 403 -15.21 -7.81 11.46
CA ALA A 403 -15.93 -8.98 11.01
C ALA A 403 -17.25 -9.16 11.79
N LYS A 404 -17.20 -9.00 13.12
CA LYS A 404 -18.38 -9.05 13.98
C LYS A 404 -19.39 -7.96 13.64
N LEU A 405 -18.94 -6.69 13.54
CA LEU A 405 -19.81 -5.56 13.18
C LEU A 405 -20.47 -5.75 11.81
N LEU A 406 -19.73 -6.25 10.83
CA LEU A 406 -20.23 -6.49 9.49
C LEU A 406 -21.29 -7.59 9.45
N LEU A 407 -21.05 -8.71 10.14
CA LEU A 407 -22.02 -9.79 10.21
C LEU A 407 -23.26 -9.36 11.01
N GLU A 408 -23.07 -8.65 12.12
CA GLU A 408 -24.19 -8.11 12.91
C GLU A 408 -25.06 -7.16 12.09
N ASN A 409 -24.45 -6.27 11.30
CA ASN A 409 -25.19 -5.40 10.41
C ASN A 409 -25.90 -6.17 9.27
N ALA A 410 -25.28 -7.20 8.71
CA ALA A 410 -25.89 -7.96 7.62
C ALA A 410 -27.05 -8.86 8.08
N PHE A 411 -26.95 -9.45 9.27
CA PHE A 411 -27.91 -10.42 9.79
C PHE A 411 -28.82 -9.87 10.88
N GLN A 412 -28.60 -8.62 11.33
CA GLN A 412 -29.32 -7.98 12.42
C GLN A 412 -29.28 -8.79 13.72
N ALA A 413 -28.21 -9.55 13.91
CA ALA A 413 -27.99 -10.47 15.02
C ALA A 413 -26.48 -10.69 15.23
N PRO A 414 -26.02 -10.87 16.47
CA PRO A 414 -24.60 -10.98 16.74
C PRO A 414 -24.02 -12.30 16.21
N ALA A 415 -22.74 -12.26 15.81
CA ALA A 415 -21.97 -13.42 15.35
C ALA A 415 -21.03 -13.91 16.47
N ASN A 416 -21.58 -14.53 17.52
CA ASN A 416 -20.84 -14.84 18.75
C ASN A 416 -20.40 -16.30 18.85
N THR A 417 -21.09 -17.22 18.17
CA THR A 417 -20.84 -18.67 18.25
C THR A 417 -20.38 -19.24 16.91
N LEU A 418 -19.69 -20.38 16.94
CA LEU A 418 -19.26 -21.11 15.75
C LEU A 418 -20.46 -21.49 14.88
N GLU A 419 -21.52 -21.98 15.51
CA GLU A 419 -22.75 -22.41 14.84
C GLU A 419 -23.40 -21.26 14.08
N GLU A 420 -23.51 -20.08 14.71
CA GLU A 420 -24.03 -18.86 14.07
C GLU A 420 -23.17 -18.45 12.87
N ILE A 421 -21.85 -18.35 13.04
CA ILE A 421 -20.95 -17.91 11.98
C ILE A 421 -20.97 -18.89 10.80
N THR A 422 -21.05 -20.20 11.09
CA THR A 422 -21.16 -21.25 10.06
C THR A 422 -22.48 -21.16 9.31
N GLU A 423 -23.58 -20.88 10.01
CA GLU A 423 -24.88 -20.70 9.36
C GLU A 423 -24.91 -19.44 8.50
N TYR A 424 -24.38 -18.32 8.99
CA TYR A 424 -24.21 -17.10 8.20
C TYR A 424 -23.39 -17.37 6.94
N ARG A 425 -22.29 -18.12 7.05
CA ARG A 425 -21.49 -18.51 5.88
C ARG A 425 -22.29 -19.31 4.87
N ARG A 426 -23.09 -20.29 5.30
CA ARG A 426 -23.97 -21.07 4.41
C ARG A 426 -25.01 -20.20 3.73
N VAL A 427 -25.60 -19.23 4.44
CA VAL A 427 -26.56 -18.30 3.88
C VAL A 427 -25.90 -17.41 2.83
N ILE A 428 -24.71 -16.86 3.10
CA ILE A 428 -23.98 -16.03 2.13
C ILE A 428 -23.63 -16.82 0.88
N ASP A 429 -23.16 -18.07 1.02
CA ASP A 429 -22.75 -18.91 -0.10
C ASP A 429 -23.93 -19.36 -0.99
N ARG A 430 -25.16 -19.38 -0.47
CA ARG A 430 -26.38 -19.70 -1.24
C ARG A 430 -26.95 -18.50 -2.00
N ASN A 431 -26.58 -17.29 -1.63
CA ASN A 431 -27.10 -16.06 -2.22
C ASN A 431 -26.19 -15.56 -3.36
N PRO A 432 -26.76 -14.95 -4.41
CA PRO A 432 -25.97 -14.43 -5.53
C PRO A 432 -25.01 -13.33 -5.05
N PRO A 433 -23.85 -13.18 -5.72
CA PRO A 433 -22.83 -12.24 -5.28
C PRO A 433 -23.29 -10.78 -5.38
N ASN A 434 -23.23 -10.08 -4.25
CA ASN A 434 -23.27 -8.63 -4.18
C ASN A 434 -21.89 -8.09 -3.73
N PRO A 435 -21.65 -6.78 -3.83
CA PRO A 435 -20.36 -6.17 -3.45
C PRO A 435 -19.89 -6.47 -2.02
N MET A 436 -20.85 -6.70 -1.11
CA MET A 436 -20.60 -7.06 0.29
C MET A 436 -20.40 -8.55 0.51
N SER A 437 -20.92 -9.44 -0.35
CA SER A 437 -20.90 -10.90 -0.13
C SER A 437 -19.48 -11.43 0.07
N SER A 438 -18.53 -10.94 -0.72
CA SER A 438 -17.12 -11.34 -0.58
C SER A 438 -16.44 -10.84 0.70
N ARG A 439 -16.91 -9.72 1.27
CA ARG A 439 -16.44 -9.20 2.57
C ARG A 439 -17.09 -9.94 3.72
N LEU A 440 -18.37 -10.29 3.60
CA LEU A 440 -19.08 -11.10 4.60
C LEU A 440 -18.54 -12.54 4.64
N GLN A 441 -18.24 -13.15 3.49
CA GLN A 441 -17.52 -14.44 3.42
C GLN A 441 -16.19 -14.34 4.15
N HIS A 442 -15.40 -13.31 3.83
CA HIS A 442 -14.11 -13.08 4.45
C HIS A 442 -14.21 -12.81 5.96
N ALA A 443 -15.25 -12.10 6.41
CA ALA A 443 -15.55 -11.91 7.83
C ALA A 443 -15.81 -13.25 8.53
N CYS A 444 -16.61 -14.14 7.91
CA CYS A 444 -16.79 -15.50 8.42
C CYS A 444 -15.46 -16.28 8.44
N ASP A 445 -14.69 -16.28 7.34
CA ASP A 445 -13.40 -16.99 7.27
C ASP A 445 -12.46 -16.54 8.38
N LEU A 446 -12.38 -15.23 8.62
CA LEU A 446 -11.52 -14.65 9.63
C LEU A 446 -11.92 -15.08 11.05
N LEU A 447 -13.22 -15.11 11.37
CA LEU A 447 -13.71 -15.55 12.67
C LEU A 447 -13.62 -17.07 12.87
N LEU A 448 -13.61 -17.84 11.78
CA LEU A 448 -13.54 -19.29 11.80
C LEU A 448 -12.10 -19.84 11.73
N ALA A 449 -11.15 -19.05 11.22
CA ALA A 449 -9.81 -19.52 10.83
C ALA A 449 -9.10 -20.32 11.94
N GLU A 450 -8.96 -19.74 13.13
CA GLU A 450 -8.24 -20.36 14.25
C GLU A 450 -8.93 -21.66 14.71
N LEU A 451 -10.25 -21.63 14.85
CA LEU A 451 -11.01 -22.77 15.35
C LEU A 451 -11.04 -23.93 14.35
N LEU A 452 -11.24 -23.63 13.06
CA LEU A 452 -11.25 -24.65 12.02
C LEU A 452 -9.85 -25.23 11.80
N LEU A 453 -8.77 -24.45 11.92
CA LEU A 453 -7.42 -24.99 11.91
C LEU A 453 -7.17 -25.95 13.08
N ALA A 454 -7.63 -25.60 14.28
CA ALA A 454 -7.44 -26.42 15.47
C ALA A 454 -8.19 -27.76 15.41
N ASN A 455 -9.40 -27.79 14.80
CA ASN A 455 -10.29 -28.95 14.88
C ASN A 455 -10.48 -29.71 13.56
N GLU A 456 -10.27 -29.06 12.41
CA GLU A 456 -10.62 -29.60 11.09
C GLU A 456 -9.49 -29.54 10.06
N SER A 457 -8.27 -29.14 10.45
CA SER A 457 -7.14 -28.96 9.53
C SER A 457 -6.77 -30.19 8.69
N GLU A 458 -7.00 -31.40 9.20
CA GLU A 458 -6.78 -32.66 8.46
C GLU A 458 -7.78 -32.88 7.32
N ARG A 459 -8.97 -32.26 7.40
CA ARG A 459 -10.04 -32.36 6.39
C ARG A 459 -9.97 -31.25 5.35
N MET A 460 -9.16 -30.22 5.58
CA MET A 460 -8.97 -29.10 4.67
C MET A 460 -8.06 -29.48 3.51
N THR A 461 -8.30 -28.89 2.34
CA THR A 461 -7.28 -28.91 1.28
C THR A 461 -6.06 -28.10 1.74
N PRO A 462 -4.85 -28.40 1.24
CA PRO A 462 -3.65 -27.65 1.59
C PRO A 462 -3.81 -26.14 1.42
N GLU A 463 -4.46 -25.69 0.35
CA GLU A 463 -4.64 -24.26 0.03
C GLU A 463 -5.52 -23.54 1.05
N VAL A 464 -6.64 -24.16 1.46
CA VAL A 464 -7.55 -23.60 2.47
C VAL A 464 -6.83 -23.50 3.82
N ARG A 465 -6.12 -24.57 4.21
CA ARG A 465 -5.34 -24.61 5.44
C ARG A 465 -4.29 -23.51 5.46
N SER A 466 -3.55 -23.33 4.37
CA SER A 466 -2.52 -22.29 4.26
C SER A 466 -3.12 -20.88 4.30
N ALA A 467 -4.29 -20.67 3.68
CA ALA A 467 -4.99 -19.38 3.74
C ALA A 467 -5.43 -19.02 5.15
N PHE A 468 -6.01 -19.97 5.89
CA PHE A 468 -6.40 -19.72 7.28
C PHE A 468 -5.17 -19.53 8.18
N ALA A 469 -4.11 -20.32 7.96
CA ALA A 469 -2.87 -20.18 8.73
C ALA A 469 -2.23 -18.80 8.49
N ALA A 470 -2.26 -18.30 7.25
CA ALA A 470 -1.85 -16.94 6.92
C ALA A 470 -2.71 -15.90 7.66
N MET A 471 -4.04 -16.03 7.69
CA MET A 471 -4.91 -15.10 8.43
C MET A 471 -4.57 -15.04 9.94
N VAL A 472 -4.31 -16.19 10.56
CA VAL A 472 -3.88 -16.27 11.98
C VAL A 472 -2.53 -15.57 12.17
N ARG A 473 -1.53 -15.88 11.36
CA ARG A 473 -0.20 -15.22 11.44
C ARG A 473 -0.28 -13.71 11.19
N MET A 474 -1.16 -13.26 10.29
CA MET A 474 -1.42 -11.83 10.10
C MET A 474 -2.02 -11.19 11.37
N ALA A 475 -2.92 -11.87 12.07
CA ALA A 475 -3.45 -11.39 13.35
C ALA A 475 -2.33 -11.29 14.41
N GLU A 476 -1.49 -12.33 14.54
CA GLU A 476 -0.34 -12.33 15.44
C GLU A 476 0.63 -11.16 15.17
N ARG A 477 0.89 -10.84 13.89
CA ARG A 477 1.72 -9.68 13.53
C ARG A 477 1.11 -8.35 13.97
N ARG A 478 -0.22 -8.19 13.91
CA ARG A 478 -0.89 -6.98 14.43
C ARG A 478 -0.75 -6.87 15.94
N GLU A 479 -0.86 -7.99 16.66
CA GLU A 479 -0.61 -8.01 18.11
C GLU A 479 0.84 -7.60 18.44
N ALA A 480 1.82 -8.10 17.67
CA ALA A 480 3.21 -7.70 17.82
C ALA A 480 3.43 -6.20 17.52
N MET A 481 2.73 -5.65 16.52
CA MET A 481 2.74 -4.21 16.22
C MET A 481 2.20 -3.40 17.39
N VAL A 482 1.06 -3.79 17.97
CA VAL A 482 0.49 -3.13 19.16
C VAL A 482 1.41 -3.22 20.36
N ALA A 483 1.98 -4.38 20.63
CA ALA A 483 2.95 -4.56 21.72
C ALA A 483 4.18 -3.66 21.52
N THR A 484 4.69 -3.57 20.28
CA THR A 484 5.81 -2.69 19.93
C THR A 484 5.47 -1.23 20.21
N LEU A 485 4.34 -0.73 19.71
CA LEU A 485 3.91 0.66 19.92
C LEU A 485 3.71 0.99 21.41
N ARG A 486 3.06 0.10 22.17
CA ARG A 486 2.88 0.27 23.62
C ARG A 486 4.19 0.24 24.39
N SER A 487 5.14 -0.61 23.99
CA SER A 487 6.48 -0.66 24.61
C SER A 487 7.28 0.63 24.42
N LYS A 488 6.93 1.43 23.40
CA LYS A 488 7.49 2.76 23.14
C LYS A 488 6.74 3.87 23.90
N GLY A 489 5.72 3.53 24.68
CA GLY A 489 4.94 4.47 25.48
C GLY A 489 3.80 5.15 24.74
N HIS A 490 3.48 4.72 23.51
CA HIS A 490 2.38 5.30 22.75
C HIS A 490 1.02 4.78 23.24
N GLU A 491 0.02 5.66 23.23
CA GLU A 491 -1.37 5.24 23.37
C GLU A 491 -1.79 4.48 22.10
N VAL A 492 -2.34 3.27 22.28
CA VAL A 492 -2.79 2.43 21.16
C VAL A 492 -4.24 2.02 21.36
N ARG A 493 -5.10 2.45 20.42
CA ARG A 493 -6.51 2.08 20.32
C ARG A 493 -6.71 1.12 19.15
N ARG A 494 -7.69 0.24 19.28
CA ARG A 494 -8.13 -0.65 18.20
C ARG A 494 -9.20 0.05 17.38
N VAL A 495 -9.11 -0.07 16.06
CA VAL A 495 -10.12 0.45 15.13
C VAL A 495 -10.71 -0.71 14.33
N PRO A 496 -12.02 -1.01 14.42
CA PRO A 496 -12.62 -2.08 13.65
C PRO A 496 -12.40 -1.84 12.14
N SER A 497 -11.52 -2.62 11.50
CA SER A 497 -11.24 -2.51 10.07
C SER A 497 -10.80 -3.84 9.48
N LEU A 498 -11.43 -4.25 8.37
CA LEU A 498 -10.90 -5.34 7.57
C LEU A 498 -9.75 -4.81 6.72
N VAL A 499 -8.57 -5.33 6.98
CA VAL A 499 -7.32 -4.94 6.30
C VAL A 499 -6.60 -6.15 5.70
N SER A 500 -7.25 -7.31 5.75
CA SER A 500 -6.72 -8.57 5.26
C SER A 500 -7.07 -8.78 3.78
N ILE A 501 -6.09 -9.27 3.03
CA ILE A 501 -6.33 -10.01 1.78
C ILE A 501 -7.06 -9.17 0.69
N GLY A 502 -6.88 -7.84 0.68
CA GLY A 502 -7.52 -6.97 -0.32
C GLY A 502 -9.05 -6.89 -0.19
N ARG A 503 -9.57 -7.10 1.01
CA ARG A 503 -10.98 -6.91 1.38
C ARG A 503 -11.11 -5.70 2.30
N LEU A 504 -10.57 -4.58 1.87
CA LEU A 504 -10.52 -3.37 2.69
C LEU A 504 -11.92 -2.90 3.04
N TRP A 505 -12.13 -2.61 4.32
CA TRP A 505 -13.36 -2.06 4.88
C TRP A 505 -13.05 -1.41 6.24
N GLY A 506 -13.75 -0.34 6.57
CA GLY A 506 -13.60 0.36 7.83
C GLY A 506 -12.49 1.42 7.83
N PRO A 507 -12.29 2.12 8.96
CA PRO A 507 -11.69 3.44 8.93
C PRO A 507 -10.20 3.48 9.29
N ALA A 508 -9.46 2.38 9.18
CA ALA A 508 -8.02 2.35 9.44
C ALA A 508 -7.19 3.18 8.44
N ASN A 509 -7.49 3.17 7.14
CA ASN A 509 -6.79 4.00 6.15
C ASN A 509 -7.41 5.41 6.05
N ALA A 510 -7.54 6.08 7.19
CA ALA A 510 -8.15 7.41 7.29
C ALA A 510 -7.19 8.53 6.86
N LEU A 511 -7.75 9.57 6.26
CA LEU A 511 -7.08 10.83 6.01
C LEU A 511 -7.31 11.77 7.19
N VAL A 512 -6.24 12.10 7.91
CA VAL A 512 -6.31 12.99 9.07
C VAL A 512 -5.88 14.40 8.67
N THR A 513 -6.69 15.37 9.06
CA THR A 513 -6.45 16.80 8.83
C THR A 513 -6.52 17.55 10.15
N ARG A 514 -6.21 18.84 10.14
CA ARG A 514 -6.30 19.69 11.34
C ARG A 514 -7.71 19.80 11.94
N THR A 515 -8.76 19.51 11.18
CA THR A 515 -10.14 19.67 11.66
C THR A 515 -10.96 18.41 11.57
N HIS A 516 -10.52 17.43 10.77
CA HIS A 516 -11.30 16.24 10.45
C HIS A 516 -10.46 14.97 10.44
N VAL A 517 -11.12 13.86 10.78
CA VAL A 517 -10.72 12.50 10.39
C VAL A 517 -11.67 12.04 9.30
N PHE A 518 -11.20 11.98 8.05
CA PHE A 518 -11.98 11.41 6.95
C PHE A 518 -11.65 9.94 6.80
N TRP A 519 -12.65 9.08 6.72
CA TRP A 519 -12.42 7.65 6.51
C TRP A 519 -13.13 7.15 5.24
N PRO A 520 -12.55 6.15 4.54
CA PRO A 520 -13.10 5.63 3.29
C PRO A 520 -14.34 4.77 3.55
N GLN A 521 -15.49 5.20 3.05
CA GLN A 521 -16.76 4.49 3.14
C GLN A 521 -16.98 3.58 1.95
N PHE A 522 -17.10 2.28 2.22
CA PHE A 522 -17.46 1.28 1.23
C PHE A 522 -18.92 1.42 0.82
N GLY A 523 -19.81 1.61 1.81
CA GLY A 523 -21.25 1.69 1.60
C GLY A 523 -21.88 0.35 1.24
N ALA A 524 -22.87 0.35 0.36
CA ALA A 524 -23.59 -0.86 -0.06
C ALA A 524 -24.28 -1.59 1.11
N GLY A 525 -24.88 -0.82 2.02
CA GLY A 525 -25.62 -1.30 3.18
C GLY A 525 -24.75 -1.51 4.42
N SER A 526 -23.42 -1.31 4.35
CA SER A 526 -22.54 -1.38 5.53
C SER A 526 -22.36 -0.06 6.27
N GLU A 527 -22.99 1.02 5.80
CA GLU A 527 -22.80 2.37 6.34
C GLU A 527 -23.00 2.43 7.87
N PRO A 528 -24.04 1.81 8.48
CA PRO A 528 -24.20 1.84 9.93
C PRO A 528 -23.07 1.14 10.69
N ALA A 529 -22.58 -0.01 10.19
CA ALA A 529 -21.44 -0.71 10.79
C ALA A 529 -20.14 0.10 10.67
N GLU A 530 -19.95 0.79 9.54
CA GLU A 530 -18.78 1.63 9.34
C GLU A 530 -18.81 2.88 10.23
N GLU A 531 -19.99 3.50 10.40
CA GLU A 531 -20.18 4.60 11.35
C GLU A 531 -19.90 4.15 12.79
N ALA A 532 -20.39 2.98 13.18
CA ALA A 532 -20.09 2.39 14.49
C ALA A 532 -18.58 2.15 14.67
N ALA A 533 -17.90 1.63 13.65
CA ALA A 533 -16.45 1.44 13.65
C ALA A 533 -15.68 2.75 13.78
N ALA A 534 -16.14 3.83 13.14
CA ALA A 534 -15.48 5.13 13.13
C ALA A 534 -15.60 5.90 14.47
N ARG A 535 -16.52 5.52 15.36
CA ARG A 535 -16.69 6.18 16.67
C ARG A 535 -15.46 6.13 17.55
N VAL A 536 -14.52 5.23 17.30
CA VAL A 536 -13.23 5.18 18.03
C VAL A 536 -12.42 6.47 17.90
N TYR A 537 -12.66 7.26 16.86
CA TYR A 537 -12.04 8.57 16.64
C TYR A 537 -12.76 9.72 17.36
N GLU A 538 -13.93 9.49 17.97
CA GLU A 538 -14.64 10.51 18.72
C GLU A 538 -13.82 10.96 19.95
N GLY A 539 -14.00 12.23 20.36
CA GLY A 539 -13.29 12.80 21.50
C GLY A 539 -11.85 13.24 21.21
N LEU A 540 -11.32 13.04 20.00
CA LEU A 540 -9.96 13.50 19.61
C LEU A 540 -9.88 14.99 19.25
N GLY A 541 -10.98 15.74 19.36
CA GLY A 541 -11.03 17.17 19.00
C GLY A 541 -11.12 17.42 17.48
N ARG A 542 -11.62 16.46 16.71
CA ARG A 542 -11.81 16.54 15.24
C ARG A 542 -13.19 16.05 14.86
N GLU A 543 -13.75 16.56 13.75
CA GLU A 543 -14.96 16.01 13.14
C GLU A 543 -14.63 14.69 12.43
N VAL A 544 -15.35 13.61 12.75
CA VAL A 544 -15.17 12.30 12.11
C VAL A 544 -16.20 12.16 10.99
N LYS A 545 -15.75 11.92 9.75
CA LYS A 545 -16.64 11.97 8.58
C LYS A 545 -16.32 10.91 7.54
N GLY A 546 -17.32 10.09 7.22
CA GLY A 546 -17.26 9.11 6.13
C GLY A 546 -17.22 9.79 4.76
N ARG A 547 -16.42 9.23 3.85
CA ARG A 547 -16.36 9.64 2.44
C ARG A 547 -16.58 8.42 1.55
N PRO A 548 -17.63 8.40 0.70
CA PRO A 548 -17.81 7.33 -0.28
C PRO A 548 -16.52 7.12 -1.09
N ALA A 549 -15.94 5.93 -0.97
CA ALA A 549 -14.63 5.58 -1.48
C ALA A 549 -14.56 4.12 -1.98
N ARG A 550 -15.71 3.57 -2.40
CA ARG A 550 -15.86 2.15 -2.75
C ARG A 550 -14.86 1.69 -3.79
N THR A 551 -14.76 2.38 -4.93
CA THR A 551 -13.83 2.02 -6.01
C THR A 551 -12.37 2.01 -5.54
N ILE A 552 -11.99 2.89 -4.61
CA ILE A 552 -10.63 2.91 -4.03
C ILE A 552 -10.40 1.67 -3.16
N LEU A 553 -11.37 1.33 -2.30
CA LEU A 553 -11.32 0.15 -1.42
C LEU A 553 -11.32 -1.16 -2.20
N GLU A 554 -12.04 -1.24 -3.33
CA GLU A 554 -12.02 -2.41 -4.23
C GLU A 554 -10.66 -2.59 -4.94
N ARG A 555 -9.87 -1.52 -5.04
CA ARG A 555 -8.51 -1.51 -5.62
C ARG A 555 -7.41 -1.67 -4.56
N ASP A 556 -7.76 -2.08 -3.34
CA ASP A 556 -6.84 -2.34 -2.22
C ASP A 556 -6.09 -1.08 -1.70
N GLY A 557 -6.75 0.08 -1.69
CA GLY A 557 -6.26 1.25 -0.95
C GLY A 557 -7.37 1.97 -0.20
N GLY A 558 -7.07 3.13 0.36
CA GLY A 558 -8.06 4.03 0.95
C GLY A 558 -7.75 5.50 0.66
N LEU A 559 -8.35 6.41 1.43
CA LEU A 559 -8.19 7.86 1.22
C LEU A 559 -6.73 8.29 1.38
N HIS A 560 -6.06 7.74 2.39
CA HIS A 560 -4.68 8.10 2.71
C HIS A 560 -3.68 7.65 1.62
N CYS A 561 -3.94 6.50 0.98
CA CYS A 561 -3.12 6.03 -0.14
C CYS A 561 -3.28 6.91 -1.39
N ALA A 562 -4.47 7.47 -1.59
CA ALA A 562 -4.83 8.21 -2.81
C ALA A 562 -4.39 9.68 -2.80
N LEU A 563 -4.12 10.25 -1.61
CA LEU A 563 -3.92 11.68 -1.41
C LEU A 563 -2.59 11.97 -0.70
N GLU A 564 -1.88 12.98 -1.19
CA GLU A 564 -0.67 13.52 -0.56
C GLU A 564 -0.92 14.98 -0.15
N PRO A 565 -0.77 15.36 1.14
CA PRO A 565 -0.94 16.74 1.56
C PRO A 565 0.14 17.64 0.97
N ILE A 566 -0.24 18.86 0.57
CA ILE A 566 0.70 19.89 0.11
C ILE A 566 1.03 20.79 1.30
N PRO A 567 2.28 20.78 1.82
CA PRO A 567 2.67 21.64 2.93
C PRO A 567 2.35 23.10 2.67
N ALA A 568 1.81 23.79 3.67
CA ALA A 568 1.64 25.24 3.61
C ALA A 568 3.02 25.92 3.70
N SER A 569 3.28 26.91 2.84
CA SER A 569 4.56 27.65 2.81
C SER A 569 4.67 28.71 3.92
N GLN A 570 3.55 29.10 4.52
CA GLN A 570 3.49 29.90 5.74
C GLN A 570 2.55 29.20 6.71
N PRO A 571 2.75 29.30 8.04
CA PRO A 571 1.71 28.93 8.98
C PRO A 571 0.45 29.71 8.60
N LEU A 572 -0.60 28.99 8.22
CA LEU A 572 -1.92 29.59 8.03
C LEU A 572 -2.30 30.13 9.41
N ASN A 573 -2.28 31.46 9.56
CA ASN A 573 -2.95 32.09 10.69
C ASN A 573 -4.41 31.67 10.59
N ASP A 574 -4.90 30.97 11.62
CA ASP A 574 -6.30 30.54 11.75
C ASP A 574 -7.27 31.72 11.62
#